data_AF-A0A8T5DGU6-F1
#
_entry.id   AF-A0A8T5DGU6-F1
#
_cell.length_a   1.000
_cell.length_b   1.000
_cell.length_c   1.000
_cell.angle_alpha   90.00
_cell.angle_beta   90.00
_cell.angle_gamma   90.00
#
_symmetry.space_group_name_H-M   'P 1'
#
loop_
_entity.id
_entity.type
_entity.pdbx_description
1 polymer ?
#
loop_
_entity_poly.entity_id
_entity_poly.type
_entity_poly.pdbx_seq_one_letter_code
_entity_poly.pdbx_strand_id
1 'polypeptide(L)'
;MPNLIVLRSRIVKPKGMNKDQIINENKVKELFFRGDYEKLAQLGHIKNKDKISLNQQNSKEKVTLFYPGSGTDILTPLIYMEKLFPEINKFQFILIDTSNHLAQIKTILDDVGISFEEKNKTDNQNFKKNKQISFYWKNQLIKLNHLVDNAFQKIEDIEPFDIYFEKSFRIMKDDCLDFEDLVVSKLKKDGFIISDSGFLGKNLIYFNIPKEFSSYHEMVLAQKSSKTNNNSKI
;
A
#
# COMPACT_ATOMS: atom_id res chain seq x y z
N MET A 1 -7.17 -27.90 -5.97
CA MET A 1 -5.88 -27.95 -5.25
C MET A 1 -5.38 -26.53 -5.08
N PRO A 2 -4.94 -26.11 -3.89
CA PRO A 2 -4.33 -24.79 -3.73
C PRO A 2 -3.03 -24.74 -4.55
N ASN A 3 -2.92 -23.78 -5.47
CA ASN A 3 -1.69 -23.56 -6.24
C ASN A 3 -0.69 -22.85 -5.34
N LEU A 4 0.47 -23.47 -5.10
CA LEU A 4 1.58 -22.82 -4.40
C LEU A 4 2.24 -21.81 -5.34
N ILE A 5 2.28 -20.53 -4.95
CA ILE A 5 2.99 -19.50 -5.71
C ILE A 5 4.41 -19.43 -5.14
N VAL A 6 5.40 -19.89 -5.91
CA VAL A 6 6.81 -19.81 -5.52
C VAL A 6 7.54 -18.83 -6.43
N LEU A 7 8.04 -17.76 -5.83
CA LEU A 7 8.86 -16.77 -6.51
C LEU A 7 10.33 -16.97 -6.18
N ARG A 8 11.15 -17.18 -7.22
CA ARG A 8 12.60 -17.19 -7.09
C ARG A 8 13.15 -15.84 -7.52
N SER A 9 13.67 -15.09 -6.55
CA SER A 9 14.33 -13.82 -6.80
C SER A 9 15.50 -14.00 -7.77
N ARG A 10 15.63 -13.09 -8.73
CA ARG A 10 16.77 -13.02 -9.66
C ARG A 10 17.36 -11.61 -9.69
N ILE A 11 18.59 -11.51 -10.20
CA ILE A 11 19.21 -10.21 -10.43
C ILE A 11 18.53 -9.56 -11.64
N VAL A 12 17.77 -8.50 -11.38
CA VAL A 12 17.15 -7.66 -12.41
C VAL A 12 17.89 -6.32 -12.48
N LYS A 13 18.35 -5.96 -13.68
CA LYS A 13 18.98 -4.65 -13.93
C LYS A 13 17.91 -3.59 -14.18
N PRO A 14 18.05 -2.37 -13.62
CA PRO A 14 17.17 -1.24 -13.96
C PRO A 14 17.19 -0.96 -15.46
N LYS A 15 16.02 -0.72 -16.05
CA LYS A 15 15.84 -0.43 -17.48
C LYS A 15 15.35 1.01 -17.74
N GLY A 16 15.28 1.84 -16.69
CA GLY A 16 14.64 3.15 -16.73
C GLY A 16 13.12 3.05 -16.49
N MET A 17 12.42 4.17 -16.55
CA MET A 17 10.96 4.21 -16.43
C MET A 17 10.32 4.34 -17.82
N ASN A 18 9.34 3.51 -18.11
CA ASN A 18 8.50 3.62 -19.31
C ASN A 18 7.02 3.71 -18.91
N LYS A 19 6.36 4.82 -19.26
CA LYS A 19 4.93 5.02 -18.98
C LYS A 19 4.04 4.21 -19.92
N ASP A 20 4.52 3.94 -21.13
CA ASP A 20 3.76 3.28 -22.20
C ASP A 20 4.01 1.76 -22.23
N GLN A 21 4.60 1.22 -21.16
CA GLN A 21 4.84 -0.22 -21.03
C GLN A 21 3.52 -0.99 -20.89
N ILE A 22 3.46 -2.14 -21.57
CA ILE A 22 2.30 -3.02 -21.51
C ILE A 22 2.50 -4.01 -20.36
N ILE A 23 1.61 -3.94 -19.36
CA ILE A 23 1.62 -4.86 -18.23
C ILE A 23 1.13 -6.23 -18.69
N ASN A 24 1.88 -7.28 -18.34
CA ASN A 24 1.47 -8.65 -18.58
C ASN A 24 0.41 -9.08 -17.55
N GLU A 25 -0.86 -8.80 -17.85
CA GLU A 25 -2.00 -9.10 -16.96
C GLU A 25 -2.16 -10.60 -16.66
N ASN A 26 -1.69 -11.49 -17.54
CA ASN A 26 -1.66 -12.92 -17.25
C ASN A 26 -0.66 -13.24 -16.14
N LYS A 27 0.54 -12.64 -16.19
CA LYS A 27 1.53 -12.77 -15.12
C LYS A 27 1.06 -12.12 -13.83
N VAL A 28 0.37 -10.98 -13.90
CA VAL A 28 -0.27 -10.40 -12.72
C VAL A 28 -1.19 -11.44 -12.09
N LYS A 29 -2.13 -12.03 -12.84
CA LYS A 29 -3.06 -13.05 -12.32
C LYS A 29 -2.37 -14.27 -11.70
N GLU A 30 -1.30 -14.76 -12.30
CA GLU A 30 -0.52 -15.90 -11.78
C GLU A 30 0.12 -15.63 -10.41
N LEU A 31 0.33 -14.36 -10.05
CA LEU A 31 0.94 -13.93 -8.79
C LEU A 31 -0.07 -13.75 -7.65
N PHE A 32 -1.35 -14.02 -7.90
CA PHE A 32 -2.40 -14.00 -6.88
C PHE A 32 -3.08 -15.35 -6.79
N PHE A 33 -3.58 -15.68 -5.60
CA PHE A 33 -4.60 -16.71 -5.51
C PHE A 33 -5.83 -16.26 -6.29
N ARG A 34 -6.41 -17.15 -7.08
CA ARG A 34 -7.54 -16.84 -7.97
C ARG A 34 -8.67 -16.10 -7.26
N GLY A 35 -9.07 -16.60 -6.09
CA GLY A 35 -10.15 -15.99 -5.30
C GLY A 35 -9.82 -14.58 -4.82
N ASP A 36 -8.56 -14.29 -4.49
CA ASP A 36 -8.14 -12.94 -4.08
C ASP A 36 -8.20 -11.98 -5.26
N TYR A 37 -7.67 -12.41 -6.42
CA TYR A 37 -7.66 -11.56 -7.62
C TYR A 37 -9.07 -11.21 -8.11
N GLU A 38 -9.99 -12.17 -8.09
CA GLU A 38 -11.39 -11.95 -8.49
C GLU A 38 -12.08 -10.91 -7.58
N LYS A 39 -11.76 -10.89 -6.28
CA LYS A 39 -12.29 -9.89 -5.33
C LYS A 39 -11.73 -8.49 -5.62
N LEU A 40 -10.45 -8.38 -5.99
CA LEU A 40 -9.82 -7.08 -6.33
C LEU A 40 -10.52 -6.37 -7.50
N ALA A 41 -11.09 -7.11 -8.46
CA ALA A 41 -11.83 -6.54 -9.58
C ALA A 41 -13.06 -5.73 -9.14
N GLN A 42 -13.64 -6.05 -7.99
CA GLN A 42 -14.85 -5.42 -7.47
C GLN A 42 -14.59 -4.07 -6.79
N LEU A 43 -13.33 -3.74 -6.46
CA LEU A 43 -12.98 -2.48 -5.79
C LEU A 43 -13.45 -1.23 -6.54
N GLY A 44 -13.46 -1.28 -7.88
CA GLY A 44 -13.96 -0.16 -8.69
C GLY A 44 -15.46 0.12 -8.50
N HIS A 45 -16.26 -0.92 -8.26
CA HIS A 45 -17.68 -0.76 -7.95
C HIS A 45 -17.89 -0.12 -6.58
N ILE A 46 -17.09 -0.52 -5.59
CA ILE A 46 -17.11 0.06 -4.24
C ILE A 46 -16.76 1.55 -4.32
N LYS A 47 -15.67 1.89 -5.03
CA LYS A 47 -15.28 3.28 -5.27
C LYS A 47 -16.44 4.13 -5.79
N ASN A 48 -17.12 3.66 -6.84
CA ASN A 48 -18.19 4.41 -7.49
C ASN A 48 -19.44 4.55 -6.61
N LYS A 49 -19.80 3.48 -5.90
CA LYS A 49 -20.96 3.45 -5.01
C LYS A 49 -20.79 4.41 -3.83
N ASP A 50 -19.64 4.34 -3.17
CA ASP A 50 -19.38 5.06 -1.93
C ASP A 50 -18.67 6.41 -2.16
N LYS A 51 -18.44 6.77 -3.43
CA LYS A 51 -17.76 8.02 -3.86
C LYS A 51 -16.41 8.23 -3.17
N ILE A 52 -15.67 7.14 -3.00
CA ILE A 52 -14.32 7.17 -2.42
C ILE A 52 -13.43 8.04 -3.31
N SER A 53 -12.86 9.07 -2.70
CA SER A 53 -11.92 9.98 -3.35
C SER A 53 -11.01 10.58 -2.29
N LEU A 54 -9.76 10.83 -2.68
CA LEU A 54 -8.86 11.65 -1.88
C LEU A 54 -9.13 13.12 -2.20
N ASN A 55 -9.38 13.93 -1.18
CA ASN A 55 -9.54 15.37 -1.34
C ASN A 55 -8.18 16.01 -1.61
N GLN A 56 -7.73 15.99 -2.86
CA GLN A 56 -6.54 16.70 -3.28
C GLN A 56 -6.92 18.12 -3.66
N GLN A 57 -6.58 19.08 -2.79
CA GLN A 57 -6.73 20.49 -3.14
C GLN A 57 -5.88 20.88 -4.36
N ASN A 58 -4.82 20.10 -4.68
CA ASN A 58 -3.99 20.28 -5.87
C ASN A 58 -3.60 18.95 -6.53
N SER A 59 -3.84 18.81 -7.84
CA SER A 59 -3.48 17.64 -8.67
C SER A 59 -1.96 17.39 -8.83
N LYS A 60 -1.13 18.26 -8.26
CA LYS A 60 0.34 18.14 -8.22
C LYS A 60 0.85 17.52 -6.92
N GLU A 61 -0.01 17.36 -5.91
CA GLU A 61 0.39 16.82 -4.61
C GLU A 61 0.61 15.31 -4.68
N LYS A 62 1.71 14.89 -4.09
CA LYS A 62 2.16 13.50 -4.00
C LYS A 62 1.41 12.81 -2.86
N VAL A 63 0.63 11.78 -3.18
CA VAL A 63 -0.03 10.95 -2.16
C VAL A 63 0.99 10.01 -1.54
N THR A 64 1.06 9.95 -0.21
CA THR A 64 1.94 9.05 0.52
C THR A 64 1.14 7.88 1.08
N LEU A 65 1.56 6.67 0.69
CA LEU A 65 1.06 5.40 1.18
C LEU A 65 2.11 4.79 2.11
N PHE A 66 1.72 4.51 3.35
CA PHE A 66 2.51 3.73 4.29
C PHE A 66 2.03 2.27 4.25
N TYR A 67 2.98 1.35 4.10
CA TYR A 67 2.74 -0.08 3.95
C TYR A 67 3.71 -0.88 4.81
N PRO A 68 3.31 -1.26 6.03
CA PRO A 68 4.05 -2.23 6.84
C PRO A 68 3.67 -3.64 6.37
N GLY A 69 4.25 -4.08 5.26
CA GLY A 69 3.88 -5.37 4.66
C GLY A 69 5.06 -6.02 3.97
N SER A 70 4.78 -6.99 3.09
CA SER A 70 5.84 -7.73 2.43
C SER A 70 6.19 -7.12 1.08
N GLY A 71 7.48 -7.11 0.73
CA GLY A 71 7.86 -6.85 -0.66
C GLY A 71 7.34 -7.91 -1.64
N THR A 72 6.94 -9.08 -1.15
CA THR A 72 6.47 -10.20 -1.98
C THR A 72 5.09 -9.99 -2.57
N ASP A 73 4.26 -9.12 -1.98
CA ASP A 73 2.89 -8.83 -2.40
C ASP A 73 2.72 -7.39 -2.92
N ILE A 74 3.80 -6.79 -3.42
CA ILE A 74 3.86 -5.41 -3.94
C ILE A 74 2.79 -5.07 -4.99
N LEU A 75 2.27 -6.05 -5.74
CA LEU A 75 1.20 -5.82 -6.70
C LEU A 75 -0.15 -5.51 -6.04
N THR A 76 -0.38 -5.99 -4.82
CA THR A 76 -1.64 -5.77 -4.11
C THR A 76 -1.91 -4.29 -3.85
N PRO A 77 -1.03 -3.53 -3.15
CA PRO A 77 -1.27 -2.10 -2.94
C PRO A 77 -1.38 -1.34 -4.27
N LEU A 78 -0.64 -1.73 -5.32
CA LEU A 78 -0.76 -1.11 -6.65
C LEU A 78 -2.16 -1.26 -7.25
N ILE A 79 -2.74 -2.45 -7.19
CA ILE A 79 -4.11 -2.70 -7.68
C ILE A 79 -5.13 -1.91 -6.85
N TYR A 80 -4.98 -1.86 -5.52
CA TYR A 80 -5.87 -1.05 -4.67
C TYR A 80 -5.80 0.43 -5.05
N MET A 81 -4.60 0.98 -5.26
CA MET A 81 -4.44 2.39 -5.66
C MET A 81 -5.02 2.68 -7.04
N GLU A 82 -4.84 1.77 -7.99
CA GLU A 82 -5.46 1.89 -9.32
C GLU A 82 -6.98 1.92 -9.23
N LYS A 83 -7.59 1.03 -8.44
CA LYS A 83 -9.04 0.86 -8.41
C LYS A 83 -9.75 1.89 -7.55
N LEU A 84 -9.19 2.21 -6.37
CA LEU A 84 -9.81 3.14 -5.43
C LEU A 84 -9.47 4.60 -5.73
N PHE A 85 -8.27 4.87 -6.25
CA PHE A 85 -7.78 6.24 -6.46
C PHE A 85 -7.19 6.45 -7.87
N PRO A 86 -7.93 6.10 -8.95
CA PRO A 86 -7.44 6.21 -10.33
C PRO A 86 -7.10 7.64 -10.76
N GLU A 87 -7.68 8.65 -10.10
CA GLU A 87 -7.38 10.07 -10.34
C GLU A 87 -5.97 10.49 -9.89
N ILE A 88 -5.35 9.71 -9.01
CA ILE A 88 -4.02 10.02 -8.47
C ILE A 88 -2.97 9.55 -9.45
N ASN A 89 -2.18 10.50 -9.97
CA ASN A 89 -1.12 10.24 -10.94
C ASN A 89 0.23 9.90 -10.30
N LYS A 90 0.41 10.12 -8.99
CA LYS A 90 1.71 10.01 -8.33
C LYS A 90 1.59 9.58 -6.87
N PHE A 91 2.23 8.46 -6.56
CA PHE A 91 2.33 7.93 -5.21
C PHE A 91 3.78 7.88 -4.70
N GLN A 92 3.94 8.11 -3.42
CA GLN A 92 5.06 7.65 -2.62
C GLN A 92 4.63 6.44 -1.84
N PHE A 93 5.27 5.29 -2.07
CA PHE A 93 5.12 4.15 -1.18
C PHE A 93 6.28 4.18 -0.18
N ILE A 94 5.96 4.01 1.09
CA ILE A 94 6.91 3.73 2.17
C ILE A 94 6.61 2.30 2.59
N LEU A 95 7.38 1.37 2.04
CA LEU A 95 7.31 -0.05 2.40
C LEU A 95 8.34 -0.31 3.49
N ILE A 96 7.86 -0.79 4.64
CA ILE A 96 8.72 -1.26 5.73
C ILE A 96 8.50 -2.75 5.88
N ASP A 97 9.61 -3.49 5.79
CA ASP A 97 9.64 -4.94 5.88
C ASP A 97 10.84 -5.33 6.76
N THR A 98 10.70 -6.34 7.61
CA THR A 98 11.83 -6.82 8.43
C THR A 98 12.86 -7.57 7.59
N SER A 99 12.47 -8.01 6.39
CA SER A 99 13.30 -8.75 5.45
C SER A 99 13.61 -7.94 4.19
N ASN A 100 14.81 -8.15 3.62
CA ASN A 100 15.21 -7.42 2.42
C ASN A 100 14.62 -8.03 1.14
N HIS A 101 13.37 -7.68 0.81
CA HIS A 101 12.67 -8.19 -0.37
C HIS A 101 12.91 -7.39 -1.66
N LEU A 102 13.87 -6.47 -1.69
CA LEU A 102 14.07 -5.60 -2.86
C LEU A 102 14.35 -6.37 -4.15
N ALA A 103 15.14 -7.44 -4.09
CA ALA A 103 15.41 -8.29 -5.25
C ALA A 103 14.13 -8.97 -5.78
N GLN A 104 13.24 -9.36 -4.87
CA GLN A 104 11.98 -10.00 -5.20
C GLN A 104 11.00 -9.02 -5.81
N ILE A 105 10.87 -7.81 -5.24
CA ILE A 105 10.08 -6.72 -5.81
C ILE A 105 10.48 -6.48 -7.26
N LYS A 106 11.78 -6.35 -7.54
CA LYS A 106 12.29 -6.13 -8.90
C LYS A 106 11.99 -7.29 -9.83
N THR A 107 12.08 -8.52 -9.32
CA THR A 107 11.74 -9.74 -10.06
C THR A 107 10.27 -9.72 -10.47
N ILE A 108 9.37 -9.44 -9.52
CA ILE A 108 7.93 -9.31 -9.75
C ILE A 108 7.65 -8.24 -10.80
N LEU A 109 8.24 -7.04 -10.66
CA LEU A 109 8.05 -5.96 -11.62
C LEU A 109 8.50 -6.37 -13.03
N ASP A 110 9.67 -6.98 -13.17
CA ASP A 110 10.19 -7.45 -14.46
C ASP A 110 9.31 -8.55 -15.08
N ASP A 111 8.81 -9.50 -14.26
CA ASP A 111 7.92 -10.58 -14.70
C ASP A 111 6.60 -10.07 -15.26
N VAL A 112 6.05 -8.99 -14.68
CA VAL A 112 4.82 -8.35 -15.18
C VAL A 112 5.10 -7.30 -16.27
N GLY A 113 6.34 -7.18 -16.74
CA GLY A 113 6.72 -6.27 -17.83
C GLY A 113 6.96 -4.82 -17.40
N ILE A 114 7.14 -4.56 -16.11
CA ILE A 114 7.39 -3.22 -15.56
C ILE A 114 8.90 -2.93 -15.49
N SER A 115 9.29 -1.92 -16.25
CA SER A 115 10.59 -1.26 -16.16
C SER A 115 10.63 -0.27 -14.99
N PHE A 116 11.79 -0.17 -14.34
CA PHE A 116 12.03 0.73 -13.23
C PHE A 116 13.39 1.41 -13.31
N GLU A 117 13.45 2.60 -12.70
CA GLU A 117 14.68 3.32 -12.34
C GLU A 117 15.02 3.02 -10.87
N GLU A 118 16.31 2.93 -10.55
CA GLU A 118 16.81 2.78 -9.17
C GLU A 118 17.71 3.95 -8.82
N LYS A 119 17.47 4.58 -7.66
CA LYS A 119 18.32 5.63 -7.10
C LYS A 119 18.79 5.24 -5.71
N ASN A 120 20.07 5.50 -5.44
CA ASN A 120 20.57 5.48 -4.08
C ASN A 120 20.07 6.75 -3.38
N LYS A 121 19.40 6.59 -2.24
CA LYS A 121 19.01 7.69 -1.37
C LYS A 121 19.88 7.60 -0.12
N THR A 122 20.65 8.65 0.14
CA THR A 122 21.37 8.79 1.39
C THR A 122 20.37 9.22 2.45
N ASP A 123 20.23 8.43 3.51
CA ASP A 123 19.51 8.88 4.70
C ASP A 123 20.45 9.79 5.51
N ASN A 124 20.10 11.07 5.61
CA ASN A 124 20.94 12.09 6.23
C ASN A 124 21.13 11.89 7.74
N GLN A 125 20.31 11.04 8.37
CA GLN A 125 20.38 10.81 9.82
C GLN A 125 21.19 9.58 10.21
N ASN A 126 21.36 8.58 9.32
CA ASN A 126 21.95 7.28 9.69
C ASN A 126 23.00 6.75 8.70
N PHE A 127 23.41 7.52 7.69
CA PHE A 127 24.35 7.10 6.62
C PHE A 127 23.98 5.77 5.91
N LYS A 128 22.76 5.26 6.12
CA LYS A 128 22.27 4.02 5.50
C LYS A 128 21.81 4.36 4.09
N LYS A 129 22.45 3.74 3.09
CA LYS A 129 22.04 3.86 1.69
C LYS A 129 20.77 3.04 1.48
N ASN A 130 19.63 3.73 1.43
CA ASN A 130 18.37 3.10 1.08
C ASN A 130 18.18 3.19 -0.44
N LYS A 131 17.70 2.10 -1.05
CA LYS A 131 17.41 2.08 -2.49
C LYS A 131 15.96 2.48 -2.69
N GLN A 132 15.76 3.54 -3.47
CA GLN A 132 14.45 3.92 -3.99
C GLN A 132 14.33 3.37 -5.40
N ILE A 133 13.20 2.72 -5.69
CA ILE A 133 12.83 2.38 -7.06
C ILE A 133 11.67 3.27 -7.51
N SER A 134 11.67 3.65 -8.79
CA SER A 134 10.57 4.41 -9.40
C SER A 134 10.12 3.71 -10.67
N PHE A 135 8.80 3.59 -10.85
CA PHE A 135 8.20 2.90 -12.00
C PHE A 135 6.78 3.40 -12.25
N TYR A 136 6.24 3.09 -13.43
CA TYR A 136 4.84 3.35 -13.75
C TYR A 136 3.99 2.09 -13.54
N TRP A 137 2.94 2.21 -12.73
CA TRP A 137 1.84 1.27 -12.73
C TRP A 137 0.69 1.90 -13.53
N LYS A 138 0.57 1.50 -14.80
CA LYS A 138 -0.34 2.15 -15.76
C LYS A 138 -0.04 3.66 -15.81
N ASN A 139 -1.04 4.51 -15.57
CA ASN A 139 -0.87 5.97 -15.60
C ASN A 139 -0.33 6.57 -14.27
N GLN A 140 -0.02 5.74 -13.27
CA GLN A 140 0.39 6.18 -11.94
C GLN A 140 1.91 6.03 -11.77
N LEU A 141 2.60 7.13 -11.49
CA LEU A 141 4.01 7.11 -11.11
C LEU A 141 4.16 6.67 -9.66
N ILE A 142 4.82 5.55 -9.44
CA ILE A 142 5.11 5.01 -8.12
C ILE A 142 6.56 5.29 -7.77
N LYS A 143 6.79 5.92 -6.63
CA LYS A 143 8.12 5.99 -5.99
C LYS A 143 8.09 5.11 -4.76
N LEU A 144 8.81 4.00 -4.76
CA LEU A 144 8.87 3.06 -3.65
C LEU A 144 10.15 3.25 -2.85
N ASN A 145 10.01 3.65 -1.59
CA ASN A 145 11.07 3.58 -0.59
C ASN A 145 10.92 2.27 0.16
N HIS A 146 11.85 1.35 -0.04
CA HIS A 146 11.91 0.10 0.71
C HIS A 146 12.89 0.27 1.88
N LEU A 147 12.39 0.08 3.10
CA LEU A 147 13.14 0.18 4.34
C LEU A 147 13.16 -1.19 4.99
N VAL A 148 14.36 -1.69 5.29
CA VAL A 148 14.54 -2.94 6.06
C VAL A 148 14.61 -2.56 7.54
N ASP A 149 13.46 -2.67 8.21
CA ASP A 149 13.24 -2.20 9.58
C ASP A 149 11.99 -2.84 10.22
N ASN A 150 11.76 -2.58 11.51
CA ASN A 150 10.52 -2.96 12.20
C ASN A 150 9.50 -1.81 12.13
N ALA A 151 8.37 -2.04 11.46
CA ALA A 151 7.32 -1.03 11.32
C ALA A 151 6.73 -0.53 12.65
N PHE A 152 6.66 -1.40 13.67
CA PHE A 152 6.12 -1.05 15.00
C PHE A 152 6.98 -0.02 15.72
N GLN A 153 8.29 -0.07 15.50
CA GLN A 153 9.24 0.89 16.07
C GLN A 153 9.39 2.11 15.16
N LYS A 154 9.36 1.90 13.84
CA LYS A 154 9.70 2.93 12.87
C LYS A 154 8.58 3.93 12.62
N ILE A 155 7.32 3.58 12.90
CA ILE A 155 6.15 4.42 12.61
C ILE A 155 6.23 5.83 13.21
N GLU A 156 6.88 5.99 14.36
CA GLU A 156 7.08 7.31 14.99
C GLU A 156 7.96 8.24 14.15
N ASP A 157 8.93 7.69 13.43
CA ASP A 157 9.81 8.42 12.52
C ASP A 157 9.19 8.63 11.13
N ILE A 158 8.08 7.96 10.82
CA ILE A 158 7.41 8.11 9.53
C ILE A 158 6.63 9.42 9.52
N GLU A 159 6.88 10.22 8.48
CA GLU A 159 6.10 11.42 8.17
C GLU A 159 4.61 11.09 8.02
N PRO A 160 3.70 12.02 8.35
CA PRO A 160 2.27 11.81 8.15
C PRO A 160 1.94 11.34 6.73
N PHE A 161 1.06 10.36 6.61
CA PHE A 161 0.70 9.71 5.35
C PHE A 161 -0.78 9.89 5.01
N ASP A 162 -1.10 9.79 3.72
CA ASP A 162 -2.45 9.96 3.19
C ASP A 162 -3.21 8.63 3.18
N ILE A 163 -2.49 7.52 3.03
CA ILE A 163 -3.05 6.17 3.00
C ILE A 163 -2.23 5.26 3.89
N TYR A 164 -2.90 4.53 4.76
CA TYR A 164 -2.38 3.31 5.39
C TYR A 164 -2.91 2.10 4.61
N PHE A 165 -2.01 1.20 4.20
CA PHE A 165 -2.38 -0.05 3.58
C PHE A 165 -1.69 -1.20 4.33
N GLU A 166 -2.43 -2.23 4.70
CA GLU A 166 -1.84 -3.49 5.18
C GLU A 166 -2.58 -4.70 4.63
N LYS A 167 -1.84 -5.81 4.53
CA LYS A 167 -2.37 -7.13 4.21
C LYS A 167 -1.64 -8.17 5.04
N SER A 168 -2.40 -9.06 5.66
CA SER A 168 -2.01 -10.21 6.45
C SER A 168 -1.08 -9.85 7.60
N PHE A 169 -1.34 -8.70 8.21
CA PHE A 169 -0.49 -8.10 9.23
C PHE A 169 -0.94 -8.45 10.67
N ARG A 170 -2.14 -9.01 10.85
CA ARG A 170 -2.77 -9.32 12.16
C ARG A 170 -1.85 -10.01 13.16
N ILE A 171 -1.22 -11.12 12.75
CA ILE A 171 -0.40 -11.95 13.63
C ILE A 171 0.75 -11.15 14.24
N MET A 172 1.27 -10.16 13.51
CA MET A 172 2.34 -9.30 14.00
C MET A 172 1.81 -8.15 14.88
N LYS A 173 0.58 -7.70 14.66
CA LYS A 173 -0.04 -6.60 15.42
C LYS A 173 -0.57 -6.99 16.78
N ASP A 174 -0.96 -8.25 16.98
CA ASP A 174 -1.60 -8.70 18.22
C ASP A 174 -0.68 -8.47 19.46
N ASP A 175 0.64 -8.43 19.25
CA ASP A 175 1.63 -8.12 20.29
C ASP A 175 1.90 -6.60 20.49
N CYS A 176 1.30 -5.74 19.66
CA CYS A 176 1.55 -4.29 19.61
C CYS A 176 0.22 -3.50 19.66
N LEU A 177 -0.43 -3.51 20.82
CA LEU A 177 -1.80 -3.00 21.01
C LEU A 177 -2.00 -1.53 20.61
N ASP A 178 -0.98 -0.68 20.77
CA ASP A 178 -1.08 0.76 20.49
C ASP A 178 -0.82 1.12 19.02
N PHE A 179 -0.43 0.14 18.18
CA PHE A 179 0.01 0.41 16.82
C PHE A 179 -1.10 1.03 15.96
N GLU A 180 -2.34 0.56 16.10
CA GLU A 180 -3.47 1.12 15.34
C GLU A 180 -3.75 2.58 15.72
N ASP A 181 -3.56 2.96 16.99
CA ASP A 181 -3.71 4.34 17.44
C ASP A 181 -2.59 5.23 16.89
N LEU A 182 -1.36 4.72 16.86
CA LEU A 182 -0.24 5.41 16.20
C LEU A 182 -0.51 5.61 14.72
N VAL A 183 -1.00 4.59 14.01
CA VAL A 183 -1.41 4.71 12.59
C VAL A 183 -2.47 5.78 12.41
N VAL A 184 -3.55 5.75 13.21
CA VAL A 184 -4.62 6.76 13.14
C VAL A 184 -4.08 8.16 13.45
N SER A 185 -3.14 8.31 14.39
CA SER A 185 -2.55 9.60 14.74
C SER A 185 -1.72 10.19 13.58
N LYS A 186 -0.93 9.35 12.89
CA LYS A 186 -0.08 9.71 11.75
C LYS A 186 -0.83 9.87 10.44
N LEU A 187 -2.01 9.26 10.32
CA LEU A 187 -2.88 9.42 9.16
C LEU A 187 -3.32 10.88 9.05
N LYS A 188 -3.10 11.47 7.88
CA LYS A 188 -3.52 12.84 7.59
C LYS A 188 -5.03 12.98 7.65
N LYS A 189 -5.48 14.23 7.79
CA LYS A 189 -6.89 14.60 7.66
C LYS A 189 -7.43 14.10 6.31
N ASP A 190 -8.63 13.51 6.33
CA ASP A 190 -9.29 12.91 5.17
C ASP A 190 -8.51 11.75 4.52
N GLY A 191 -7.46 11.24 5.19
CA GLY A 191 -6.69 10.07 4.76
C GLY A 191 -7.43 8.76 4.98
N PHE A 192 -6.96 7.70 4.31
CA PHE A 192 -7.62 6.39 4.27
C PHE A 192 -6.84 5.29 4.98
N ILE A 193 -7.59 4.36 5.57
CA ILE A 193 -7.10 3.07 6.06
C ILE A 193 -7.70 2.00 5.16
N ILE A 194 -6.82 1.15 4.64
CA ILE A 194 -7.16 -0.06 3.90
C ILE A 194 -6.46 -1.21 4.62
N SER A 195 -7.22 -2.02 5.34
CA SER A 195 -6.67 -3.06 6.18
C SER A 195 -7.46 -4.33 6.01
N ASP A 196 -6.77 -5.47 5.99
CA ASP A 196 -7.43 -6.78 6.02
C ASP A 196 -7.64 -7.31 7.45
N SER A 197 -7.26 -6.55 8.48
CA SER A 197 -7.38 -6.94 9.88
C SER A 197 -7.47 -5.74 10.81
N GLY A 198 -8.56 -5.58 11.57
CA GLY A 198 -8.62 -4.61 12.67
C GLY A 198 -9.03 -3.17 12.30
N PHE A 199 -8.67 -2.20 13.13
CA PHE A 199 -9.17 -0.81 13.17
C PHE A 199 -10.65 -0.65 13.58
N LEU A 200 -11.22 -1.59 14.33
CA LEU A 200 -12.56 -1.41 14.91
C LEU A 200 -12.53 -0.43 16.08
N GLY A 201 -13.62 0.34 16.26
CA GLY A 201 -13.77 1.25 17.41
C GLY A 201 -12.92 2.52 17.37
N LYS A 202 -12.25 2.80 16.24
CA LYS A 202 -11.54 4.06 16.03
C LYS A 202 -12.50 5.13 15.50
N ASN A 203 -12.20 6.40 15.73
CA ASN A 203 -13.00 7.52 15.23
C ASN A 203 -12.76 7.74 13.72
N LEU A 204 -13.30 6.83 12.90
CA LEU A 204 -13.17 6.80 11.46
C LEU A 204 -14.56 6.70 10.80
N ILE A 205 -14.65 7.13 9.55
CA ILE A 205 -15.82 6.93 8.70
C ILE A 205 -15.59 5.64 7.92
N TYR A 206 -16.36 4.59 8.23
CA TYR A 206 -16.22 3.28 7.60
C TYR A 206 -17.06 3.19 6.34
N PHE A 207 -16.44 2.67 5.27
CA PHE A 207 -17.11 2.35 4.01
C PHE A 207 -17.58 0.91 4.02
N ASN A 208 -18.63 0.62 3.24
CA ASN A 208 -19.17 -0.73 3.18
C ASN A 208 -18.35 -1.56 2.17
N ILE A 209 -17.34 -2.27 2.69
CA ILE A 209 -16.53 -3.22 1.93
C ILE A 209 -16.90 -4.65 2.33
N PRO A 210 -17.08 -5.59 1.38
CA PRO A 210 -17.36 -6.96 1.73
C PRO A 210 -16.19 -7.58 2.52
N LYS A 211 -16.51 -8.14 3.67
CA LYS A 211 -15.52 -8.64 4.63
C LYS A 211 -14.65 -9.75 4.04
N GLU A 212 -15.21 -10.56 3.15
CA GLU A 212 -14.55 -11.65 2.44
C GLU A 212 -13.39 -11.20 1.52
N PHE A 213 -13.18 -9.89 1.34
CA PHE A 213 -12.00 -9.35 0.64
C PHE A 213 -10.72 -9.55 1.45
N SER A 214 -10.85 -9.81 2.74
CA SER A 214 -9.78 -10.24 3.63
C SER A 214 -9.85 -11.76 3.87
N SER A 215 -8.69 -12.41 3.98
CA SER A 215 -8.59 -13.79 4.46
C SER A 215 -9.15 -13.97 5.88
N TYR A 216 -9.02 -12.93 6.72
CA TYR A 216 -9.55 -12.90 8.09
C TYR A 216 -11.03 -12.50 8.17
N HIS A 217 -11.68 -12.20 7.04
CA HIS A 217 -13.07 -11.72 7.00
C HIS A 217 -13.27 -10.43 7.82
N GLU A 218 -12.25 -9.58 7.82
CA GLU A 218 -12.17 -8.34 8.61
C GLU A 218 -11.73 -7.16 7.76
N MET A 219 -12.00 -7.18 6.45
CA MET A 219 -11.63 -6.08 5.56
C MET A 219 -12.22 -4.77 6.06
N VAL A 220 -11.35 -3.78 6.25
CA VAL A 220 -11.69 -2.40 6.62
C VAL A 220 -11.24 -1.45 5.54
N LEU A 221 -12.17 -0.62 5.12
CA LEU A 221 -11.93 0.58 4.35
C LEU A 221 -12.54 1.73 5.13
N ALA A 222 -11.72 2.67 5.58
CA ALA A 222 -12.18 3.77 6.42
C ALA A 222 -11.43 5.07 6.12
N GLN A 223 -12.06 6.21 6.40
CA GLN A 223 -11.47 7.54 6.23
C GLN A 223 -11.42 8.28 7.57
N LYS A 224 -10.31 8.98 7.83
CA LYS A 224 -10.18 9.84 9.00
C LYS A 224 -11.03 11.08 8.84
N SER A 225 -12.04 11.22 9.70
CA SER A 225 -12.97 12.36 9.66
C SER A 225 -12.25 13.68 9.85
N SER A 226 -12.63 14.68 9.05
CA SER A 226 -12.25 16.08 9.23
C SER A 226 -12.97 16.79 10.38
N LYS A 227 -14.07 16.21 10.89
CA LYS A 227 -14.82 16.76 12.01
C LYS A 227 -14.25 16.19 13.31
N THR A 228 -13.50 17.00 14.05
CA THR A 228 -13.34 16.78 15.50
C THR A 228 -14.74 16.79 16.11
N ASN A 229 -15.16 15.68 16.73
CA ASN A 229 -16.33 15.69 17.59
C ASN A 229 -16.01 16.59 18.79
N ASN A 230 -16.38 17.87 18.72
CA ASN A 230 -16.44 18.78 19.86
C ASN A 230 -17.64 18.45 20.77
N ASN A 231 -17.84 17.18 21.09
CA ASN A 231 -18.85 16.75 22.06
C ASN A 231 -18.16 16.07 23.25
N SER A 232 -17.43 16.87 24.02
CA SER A 232 -17.12 16.60 25.42
C SER A 232 -17.43 17.85 26.24
N LYS A 233 -18.73 18.16 26.33
CA LYS A 233 -19.34 18.85 27.46
C LYS A 233 -20.66 18.16 27.77
N ILE A 234 -20.62 17.23 28.72
CA ILE A 234 -21.69 17.01 29.69
C ILE A 234 -21.01 17.06 31.04
#